data_AF-A0A3M2SNP7-F1
#
_entry.id   AF-A0A3M2SNP7-F1
#
_cell.length_a   1.000
_cell.length_b   1.000
_cell.length_c   1.000
_cell.angle_alpha   90.00
_cell.angle_beta   90.00
_cell.angle_gamma   90.00
#
_symmetry.space_group_name_H-M   'P 1'
#
loop_
_entity.id
_entity.type
_entity.pdbx_description
1 polymer ?
#
loop_
_entity_poly.entity_id
_entity_poly.type
_entity_poly.pdbx_seq_one_letter_code
_entity_poly.pdbx_strand_id
1 'polypeptide(L)'
;MHDYPFQLEEDLEQATDFREYHTMKSVEPRAFSNRHMRTAPKRLCGTPLEMMPLPQKTRRKPMSTLPKTHIVKGFLIRRYFFRGFALSTLAKLFNESLVSLEWFRFERWASLTYDQEVSFYTDLWAFLIPALPQTVKMLSFSQWSRWKPPWIYKPLDEIDLRKSLSRALAPLVLQLTEFSPPDLINIPEFLDQLAQMSDRSGEAKLELLSIKGGRFGHSCVTRILVLAAAAAKALPRLRILEVWHESRGYEYLFRYTQSNDQATITWMNGGEEYPLAPEVLEA
;
A
#
# COMPACT_ATOMS: atom_id res chain seq x y z
N MET A 1 14.77 8.41 10.28
CA MET A 1 15.23 7.74 9.05
C MET A 1 14.03 7.03 8.43
N HIS A 2 13.52 7.65 7.37
CA HIS A 2 12.22 7.46 6.77
C HIS A 2 12.32 6.40 5.68
N ASP A 3 11.84 5.19 5.95
CA ASP A 3 12.00 4.08 5.01
C ASP A 3 10.91 4.07 3.92
N TYR A 4 10.39 5.24 3.53
CA TYR A 4 9.41 5.41 2.44
C TYR A 4 10.07 4.98 1.12
N PRO A 5 9.35 4.37 0.17
CA PRO A 5 9.91 4.17 -1.16
C PRO A 5 9.91 5.55 -1.82
N PHE A 6 11.05 6.24 -1.77
CA PHE A 6 11.39 7.47 -2.49
C PHE A 6 10.67 8.73 -1.99
N GLN A 7 11.43 9.73 -1.54
CA GLN A 7 10.92 11.09 -1.34
C GLN A 7 11.48 12.07 -2.38
N LEU A 8 12.64 11.79 -3.00
CA LEU A 8 13.31 12.72 -3.91
C LEU A 8 14.05 11.98 -5.06
N GLU A 9 14.31 12.69 -6.16
CA GLU A 9 15.05 12.20 -7.34
C GLU A 9 16.50 11.79 -6.97
N GLU A 10 17.07 12.42 -5.94
CA GLU A 10 18.41 12.12 -5.41
C GLU A 10 18.55 10.71 -4.80
N ASP A 11 17.43 10.05 -4.44
CA ASP A 11 17.44 8.65 -3.98
C ASP A 11 17.79 7.67 -5.12
N LEU A 12 17.58 8.07 -6.38
CA LEU A 12 17.95 7.31 -7.59
C LEU A 12 19.39 7.59 -8.02
N GLU A 13 19.98 8.72 -7.61
CA GLU A 13 21.37 9.08 -7.95
C GLU A 13 22.42 8.21 -7.22
N GLN A 14 22.01 7.52 -6.15
CA GLN A 14 22.90 6.65 -5.36
C GLN A 14 23.05 5.24 -5.92
N ALA A 15 22.28 4.87 -6.95
CA ALA A 15 22.35 3.59 -7.62
C ALA A 15 22.51 3.80 -9.13
N THR A 16 23.41 3.06 -9.76
CA THR A 16 23.73 3.25 -11.19
C THR A 16 22.56 2.81 -12.09
N ASP A 17 21.71 1.91 -11.60
CA ASP A 17 20.46 1.51 -12.23
C ASP A 17 19.41 1.03 -11.20
N PHE A 18 18.17 0.86 -11.68
CA PHE A 18 17.02 0.42 -10.88
C PHE A 18 17.25 -0.96 -10.22
N ARG A 19 17.96 -1.86 -10.91
CA ARG A 19 18.21 -3.24 -10.46
C ARG A 19 19.21 -3.28 -9.31
N GLU A 20 20.22 -2.40 -9.35
CA GLU A 20 21.21 -2.20 -8.30
C GLU A 20 20.55 -1.66 -7.03
N TYR A 21 19.65 -0.67 -7.16
CA TYR A 21 18.87 -0.16 -6.03
C TYR A 21 18.08 -1.27 -5.32
N HIS A 22 17.34 -2.10 -6.06
CA HIS A 22 16.61 -3.25 -5.51
C HIS A 22 17.55 -4.25 -4.83
N THR A 23 18.72 -4.49 -5.42
CA THR A 23 19.74 -5.38 -4.86
C THR A 23 20.26 -4.83 -3.53
N MET A 24 20.58 -3.54 -3.43
CA MET A 24 21.06 -2.90 -2.21
C MET A 24 20.01 -2.90 -1.08
N LYS A 25 18.74 -2.61 -1.38
CA LYS A 25 17.63 -2.68 -0.39
C LYS A 25 17.40 -4.10 0.13
N SER A 26 17.65 -5.13 -0.67
CA SER A 26 17.53 -6.54 -0.24
C SER A 26 18.61 -6.98 0.77
N VAL A 27 19.63 -6.15 1.02
CA VAL A 27 20.79 -6.45 1.88
C VAL A 27 20.58 -6.00 3.34
N GLU A 28 19.48 -5.30 3.67
CA GLU A 28 19.11 -4.98 5.06
C GLU A 28 19.08 -6.24 5.97
N PRO A 29 19.49 -6.12 7.25
CA PRO A 29 20.16 -7.19 7.97
C PRO A 29 19.33 -8.47 8.03
N ARG A 30 19.91 -9.51 7.41
CA ARG A 30 19.49 -10.91 7.39
C ARG A 30 19.60 -11.54 8.79
N ALA A 31 18.86 -11.04 9.77
CA ALA A 31 19.04 -11.44 11.17
C ALA A 31 18.46 -12.84 11.53
N PHE A 32 17.77 -13.51 10.61
CA PHE A 32 17.20 -14.84 10.88
C PHE A 32 17.72 -15.87 9.89
N SER A 33 18.49 -16.83 10.41
CA SER A 33 19.06 -17.95 9.66
C SER A 33 17.98 -18.93 9.22
N ASN A 34 18.14 -19.49 8.02
CA ASN A 34 17.21 -20.46 7.42
C ASN A 34 17.08 -21.77 8.24
N ARG A 35 17.97 -22.05 9.20
CA ARG A 35 17.96 -23.30 9.99
C ARG A 35 16.83 -23.36 11.03
N HIS A 36 16.37 -22.24 11.58
CA HIS A 36 15.26 -22.24 12.55
C HIS A 36 13.86 -22.34 11.91
N MET A 37 13.78 -22.34 10.58
CA MET A 37 12.54 -22.11 9.83
C MET A 37 11.78 -23.38 9.42
N ARG A 38 12.36 -24.58 9.54
CA ARG A 38 11.65 -25.83 9.16
C ARG A 38 10.59 -26.27 10.17
N THR A 39 10.64 -25.76 11.40
CA THR A 39 9.72 -26.13 12.51
C THR A 39 9.01 -24.93 13.16
N ALA A 40 9.37 -23.68 12.84
CA ALA A 40 8.87 -22.46 13.50
C ALA A 40 7.91 -21.51 12.73
N PRO A 41 7.46 -21.71 11.46
CA PRO A 41 6.68 -20.69 10.75
C PRO A 41 5.37 -20.33 11.46
N LYS A 42 4.66 -21.32 12.00
CA LYS A 42 3.42 -21.12 12.78
C LYS A 42 3.63 -20.34 14.07
N ARG A 43 4.82 -20.42 14.69
CA ARG A 43 5.16 -19.65 15.90
C ARG A 43 5.57 -18.22 15.57
N LEU A 44 6.32 -18.02 14.49
CA LEU A 44 6.85 -16.72 14.08
C LEU A 44 5.80 -15.84 13.39
N CYS A 45 4.95 -16.43 12.55
CA CYS A 45 3.87 -15.76 11.81
C CYS A 45 2.50 -15.98 12.48
N GLY A 46 2.48 -16.37 13.76
CA GLY A 46 1.29 -16.85 14.48
C GLY A 46 0.11 -15.87 14.54
N THR A 47 -0.94 -16.22 15.29
CA THR A 47 -2.18 -15.43 15.40
C THR A 47 -1.89 -13.95 15.63
N PRO A 48 -2.47 -13.03 14.84
CA PRO A 48 -2.25 -11.60 15.02
C PRO A 48 -2.47 -11.15 16.47
N LEU A 49 -1.78 -10.08 16.88
CA LEU A 49 -1.94 -9.53 18.22
C LEU A 49 -3.34 -8.93 18.36
N GLU A 50 -4.10 -9.47 19.31
CA GLU A 50 -5.45 -9.04 19.63
C GLU A 50 -5.47 -8.35 21.00
N MET A 51 -6.28 -7.30 21.13
CA MET A 51 -6.60 -6.71 22.43
C MET A 51 -7.62 -7.58 23.15
N MET A 52 -7.13 -8.51 23.95
CA MET A 52 -7.96 -9.29 24.86
C MET A 52 -8.13 -8.57 26.19
N PRO A 53 -9.35 -8.47 26.75
CA PRO A 53 -9.54 -8.02 28.12
C PRO A 53 -8.82 -8.99 29.08
N LEU A 54 -8.06 -8.45 30.02
CA LEU A 54 -7.33 -9.25 31.03
C LEU A 54 -8.31 -10.12 31.83
N PRO A 55 -8.04 -11.43 32.01
CA PRO A 55 -8.80 -12.26 32.93
C PRO A 55 -8.69 -11.68 34.35
N GLN A 56 -9.80 -11.24 34.92
CA GLN A 56 -9.82 -10.53 36.19
C GLN A 56 -9.38 -11.44 37.35
N LYS A 57 -8.23 -11.12 37.97
CA LYS A 57 -7.93 -11.49 39.37
C LYS A 57 -8.15 -10.35 40.36
N THR A 58 -8.53 -9.15 39.90
CA THR A 58 -8.68 -7.95 40.75
C THR A 58 -9.97 -7.18 40.47
N ARG A 59 -10.62 -6.67 41.54
CA ARG A 59 -11.90 -5.93 41.64
C ARG A 59 -12.04 -4.62 40.83
N ARG A 60 -11.21 -4.34 39.82
CA ARG A 60 -11.39 -3.13 38.99
C ARG A 60 -12.39 -3.42 37.87
N LYS A 61 -13.44 -2.59 37.77
CA LYS A 61 -14.41 -2.64 36.66
C LYS A 61 -13.64 -2.61 35.33
N PRO A 62 -13.98 -3.48 34.36
CA PRO A 62 -13.33 -3.47 33.07
C PRO A 62 -13.60 -2.12 32.40
N MET A 63 -12.55 -1.49 31.87
CA MET A 63 -12.70 -0.28 31.06
C MET A 63 -13.34 -0.73 29.73
N SER A 64 -14.59 -0.32 29.48
CA SER A 64 -15.35 -0.74 28.30
C SER A 64 -14.81 -0.12 27.02
N THR A 65 -14.18 1.06 27.13
CA THR A 65 -13.60 1.83 26.03
C THR A 65 -12.19 2.29 26.36
N LEU A 66 -11.36 2.46 25.34
CA LEU A 66 -10.02 3.00 25.46
C LEU A 66 -10.06 4.54 25.66
N PRO A 67 -9.12 5.12 26.42
CA PRO A 67 -9.03 6.57 26.55
C PRO A 67 -8.62 7.23 25.23
N LYS A 68 -9.24 8.37 24.91
CA LYS A 68 -8.88 9.19 23.74
C LYS A 68 -7.52 9.83 23.94
N THR A 69 -6.68 9.74 22.91
CA THR A 69 -5.29 10.22 22.92
C THR A 69 -5.07 11.16 21.74
N HIS A 70 -5.46 12.42 21.91
CA HIS A 70 -5.38 13.45 20.86
C HIS A 70 -3.95 13.87 20.47
N ILE A 71 -2.98 13.64 21.37
CA ILE A 71 -1.58 14.00 21.16
C ILE A 71 -0.89 13.12 20.10
N VAL A 72 -1.41 11.91 19.85
CA VAL A 72 -0.82 11.00 18.87
C VAL A 72 -1.32 11.37 17.47
N LYS A 73 -0.41 11.91 16.66
CA LYS A 73 -0.66 12.31 15.27
C LYS A 73 -0.21 11.27 14.23
N GLY A 74 0.59 10.30 14.66
CA GLY A 74 1.24 9.35 13.77
C GLY A 74 1.20 7.95 14.31
N PHE A 75 0.95 6.98 13.44
CA PHE A 75 1.00 5.57 13.81
C PHE A 75 1.74 4.76 12.74
N LEU A 76 2.76 4.02 13.17
CA LEU A 76 3.63 3.24 12.30
C LEU A 76 3.72 1.79 12.79
N ILE A 77 3.32 0.87 11.92
CA ILE A 77 3.63 -0.55 12.07
C ILE A 77 4.73 -0.88 11.07
N ARG A 78 5.86 -1.39 11.57
CA ARG A 78 7.03 -1.77 10.76
C ARG A 78 7.07 -3.28 10.52
N ARG A 79 7.67 -3.68 9.39
CA ARG A 79 7.88 -5.09 9.01
C ARG A 79 8.92 -5.85 9.87
N TYR A 80 9.33 -5.34 11.03
CA TYR A 80 10.37 -6.00 11.84
C TYR A 80 9.96 -7.38 12.37
N PHE A 81 8.67 -7.61 12.53
CA PHE A 81 8.13 -8.88 13.02
C PHE A 81 7.22 -9.54 11.97
N PHE A 82 7.27 -10.87 11.89
CA PHE A 82 6.38 -11.66 11.04
C PHE A 82 4.94 -11.71 11.59
N ARG A 83 4.77 -11.48 12.89
CA ARG A 83 3.47 -11.42 13.56
C ARG A 83 2.95 -9.98 13.54
N GLY A 84 1.79 -9.77 12.92
CA GLY A 84 1.10 -8.48 12.86
C GLY A 84 0.08 -8.27 13.99
N PHE A 85 -0.70 -7.19 13.88
CA PHE A 85 -1.89 -6.92 14.71
C PHE A 85 -3.15 -7.40 13.99
N ALA A 86 -4.14 -7.86 14.76
CA ALA A 86 -5.47 -8.07 14.21
C ALA A 86 -6.04 -6.72 13.74
N LEU A 87 -6.61 -6.67 12.54
CA LEU A 87 -7.08 -5.40 11.99
C LEU A 87 -8.31 -4.87 12.74
N SER A 88 -9.10 -5.75 13.35
CA SER A 88 -10.16 -5.39 14.31
C SER A 88 -9.60 -4.67 15.56
N THR A 89 -8.40 -5.05 16.02
CA THR A 89 -7.71 -4.38 17.13
C THR A 89 -7.26 -2.98 16.74
N LEU A 90 -6.72 -2.82 15.53
CA LEU A 90 -6.35 -1.50 15.01
C LEU A 90 -7.57 -0.61 14.78
N ALA A 91 -8.65 -1.16 14.23
CA ALA A 91 -9.91 -0.46 14.07
C ALA A 91 -10.44 0.05 15.42
N LYS A 92 -10.40 -0.78 16.47
CA LYS A 92 -10.76 -0.37 17.83
C LYS A 92 -9.87 0.76 18.34
N LEU A 93 -8.55 0.66 18.14
CA LEU A 93 -7.61 1.71 18.53
C LEU A 93 -7.92 3.04 17.84
N PHE A 94 -8.21 3.03 16.54
CA PHE A 94 -8.50 4.24 15.77
C PHE A 94 -9.84 4.87 16.14
N ASN A 95 -10.86 4.05 16.38
CA ASN A 95 -12.18 4.52 16.79
C ASN A 95 -12.22 5.09 18.21
N GLU A 96 -11.49 4.47 19.15
CA GLU A 96 -11.62 4.80 20.57
C GLU A 96 -10.46 5.67 21.12
N SER A 97 -9.23 5.47 20.64
CA SER A 97 -8.04 6.07 21.25
C SER A 97 -7.32 7.04 20.32
N LEU A 98 -6.88 6.59 19.14
CA LEU A 98 -6.03 7.33 18.21
C LEU A 98 -6.86 8.21 17.26
N VAL A 99 -7.75 9.02 17.84
CA VAL A 99 -8.80 9.77 17.11
C VAL A 99 -8.28 10.99 16.33
N SER A 100 -7.02 11.38 16.54
CA SER A 100 -6.41 12.58 15.92
C SER A 100 -5.21 12.23 15.04
N LEU A 101 -5.16 11.00 14.52
CA LEU A 101 -4.12 10.57 13.59
C LEU A 101 -4.17 11.37 12.29
N GLU A 102 -3.03 11.90 11.90
CA GLU A 102 -2.82 12.62 10.64
C GLU A 102 -2.08 11.73 9.63
N TRP A 103 -1.33 10.74 10.09
CA TRP A 103 -0.67 9.79 9.21
C TRP A 103 -0.64 8.37 9.78
N PHE A 104 -0.86 7.40 8.90
CA PHE A 104 -0.81 5.98 9.22
C PHE A 104 0.02 5.23 8.16
N ARG A 105 0.98 4.46 8.65
CA ARG A 105 1.83 3.61 7.81
C ARG A 105 1.83 2.18 8.32
N PHE A 106 1.57 1.26 7.40
CA PHE A 106 1.41 -0.15 7.69
C PHE A 106 2.32 -1.00 6.81
N GLU A 107 3.32 -1.59 7.45
CA GLU A 107 4.23 -2.52 6.81
C GLU A 107 4.03 -3.94 7.32
N ARG A 108 4.00 -4.90 6.39
CA ARG A 108 3.85 -6.32 6.75
C ARG A 108 4.65 -7.25 5.86
N TRP A 109 4.90 -8.44 6.38
CA TRP A 109 5.24 -9.61 5.56
C TRP A 109 3.97 -10.24 5.02
N ALA A 110 3.97 -10.60 3.74
CA ALA A 110 2.94 -11.42 3.10
C ALA A 110 2.71 -12.72 3.89
N SER A 111 1.47 -13.20 3.94
CA SER A 111 1.08 -14.34 4.75
C SER A 111 1.72 -15.65 4.27
N LEU A 112 1.79 -16.67 5.13
CA LEU A 112 2.37 -17.95 4.71
C LEU A 112 1.43 -18.72 3.79
N THR A 113 0.12 -18.62 4.04
CA THR A 113 -0.92 -19.31 3.28
C THR A 113 -1.83 -18.33 2.54
N TYR A 114 -2.48 -18.85 1.50
CA TYR A 114 -3.48 -18.12 0.73
C TYR A 114 -4.65 -17.65 1.60
N ASP A 115 -5.23 -18.54 2.40
CA ASP A 115 -6.39 -18.22 3.25
C ASP A 115 -6.10 -17.13 4.29
N GLN A 116 -4.86 -17.08 4.80
CA GLN A 116 -4.42 -16.01 5.71
C GLN A 116 -4.28 -14.67 4.97
N GLU A 117 -3.88 -14.70 3.71
CA GLU A 117 -3.80 -13.49 2.89
C GLU A 117 -5.21 -12.97 2.56
N VAL A 118 -6.12 -13.86 2.13
CA VAL A 118 -7.53 -13.53 1.89
C VAL A 118 -8.15 -12.95 3.16
N SER A 119 -8.03 -13.64 4.30
CA SER A 119 -8.54 -13.16 5.60
C SER A 119 -7.99 -11.78 5.97
N PHE A 120 -6.71 -11.52 5.73
CA PHE A 120 -6.12 -10.21 5.98
C PHE A 120 -6.80 -9.10 5.15
N TYR A 121 -7.00 -9.32 3.85
CA TYR A 121 -7.61 -8.30 2.99
C TYR A 121 -9.11 -8.15 3.22
N THR A 122 -9.81 -9.24 3.57
CA THR A 122 -11.20 -9.18 4.03
C THR A 122 -11.31 -8.32 5.29
N ASP A 123 -10.45 -8.55 6.29
CA ASP A 123 -10.44 -7.76 7.52
C ASP A 123 -10.01 -6.30 7.28
N LEU A 124 -9.13 -6.06 6.31
CA LEU A 124 -8.67 -4.73 5.93
C LEU A 124 -9.86 -3.91 5.43
N TRP A 125 -10.58 -4.47 4.48
CA TRP A 125 -11.78 -3.89 3.91
C TRP A 125 -12.91 -3.74 4.95
N ALA A 126 -13.16 -4.77 5.76
CA ALA A 126 -14.29 -4.80 6.69
C ALA A 126 -14.09 -3.96 7.96
N PHE A 127 -12.87 -3.89 8.48
CA PHE A 127 -12.60 -3.28 9.79
C PHE A 127 -11.72 -2.05 9.71
N LEU A 128 -10.55 -2.13 9.06
CA LEU A 128 -9.56 -1.08 9.17
C LEU A 128 -9.89 0.15 8.32
N ILE A 129 -10.24 -0.06 7.05
CA ILE A 129 -10.56 1.05 6.14
C ILE A 129 -11.74 1.90 6.66
N PRO A 130 -12.86 1.31 7.10
CA PRO A 130 -13.96 2.08 7.68
C PRO A 130 -13.61 2.79 9.01
N ALA A 131 -12.61 2.29 9.74
CA ALA A 131 -12.19 2.86 11.03
C ALA A 131 -11.08 3.91 10.91
N LEU A 132 -10.64 4.26 9.70
CA LEU A 132 -9.66 5.32 9.51
C LEU A 132 -10.22 6.66 10.02
N PRO A 133 -9.50 7.38 10.90
CA PRO A 133 -9.94 8.69 11.34
C PRO A 133 -10.03 9.67 10.16
N GLN A 134 -11.05 10.54 10.16
CA GLN A 134 -11.22 11.60 9.15
C GLN A 134 -10.06 12.63 9.14
N THR A 135 -9.25 12.62 10.20
CA THR A 135 -8.06 13.46 10.34
C THR A 135 -6.85 12.94 9.56
N VAL A 136 -6.88 11.68 9.10
CA VAL A 136 -5.75 11.08 8.36
C VAL A 136 -5.61 11.75 7.01
N LYS A 137 -4.40 12.19 6.69
CA LYS A 137 -4.00 12.80 5.43
C LYS A 137 -3.01 11.93 4.65
N MET A 138 -2.19 11.15 5.36
CA MET A 138 -1.23 10.24 4.75
C MET A 138 -1.56 8.79 5.12
N LEU A 139 -1.75 7.95 4.10
CA LEU A 139 -1.97 6.52 4.27
C LEU A 139 -0.99 5.75 3.38
N SER A 140 -0.19 4.87 3.98
CA SER A 140 0.79 4.08 3.24
C SER A 140 0.74 2.62 3.67
N PHE A 141 0.47 1.74 2.71
CA PHE A 141 0.63 0.30 2.86
C PHE A 141 1.87 -0.17 2.12
N SER A 142 2.58 -1.12 2.71
CA SER A 142 3.61 -1.84 1.99
C SER A 142 3.70 -3.27 2.47
N GLN A 143 3.81 -4.16 1.50
CA GLN A 143 3.91 -5.59 1.74
C GLN A 143 5.18 -6.13 1.12
N TRP A 144 5.83 -7.04 1.85
CA TRP A 144 7.03 -7.72 1.39
C TRP A 144 6.82 -9.22 1.41
N SER A 145 7.42 -9.91 0.43
CA SER A 145 7.44 -11.36 0.40
C SER A 145 8.87 -11.86 0.53
N ARG A 146 9.19 -12.49 1.66
CA ARG A 146 10.49 -13.16 1.84
C ARG A 146 10.53 -14.52 1.15
N TRP A 147 9.37 -15.16 0.98
CA TRP A 147 9.30 -16.60 0.69
C TRP A 147 8.79 -16.93 -0.71
N LYS A 148 8.44 -15.91 -1.52
CA LYS A 148 7.70 -16.07 -2.80
C LYS A 148 6.71 -17.25 -2.71
N PRO A 149 5.81 -17.28 -1.70
CA PRO A 149 5.01 -18.46 -1.45
C PRO A 149 4.20 -18.83 -2.69
N PRO A 150 3.93 -20.13 -2.92
CA PRO A 150 3.32 -20.60 -4.16
C PRO A 150 2.00 -19.90 -4.49
N TRP A 151 1.28 -19.43 -3.47
CA TRP A 151 0.04 -18.69 -3.64
C TRP A 151 0.21 -17.30 -4.25
N ILE A 152 1.41 -16.68 -4.24
CA ILE A 152 1.66 -15.44 -4.99
C ILE A 152 1.52 -15.67 -6.51
N TYR A 153 1.65 -16.91 -6.97
CA TYR A 153 1.41 -17.30 -8.36
C TYR A 153 -0.01 -17.77 -8.60
N LYS A 154 -0.82 -17.94 -7.55
CA LYS A 154 -2.26 -18.15 -7.70
C LYS A 154 -2.89 -16.76 -7.86
N PRO A 155 -3.76 -16.54 -8.85
CA PRO A 155 -4.65 -15.41 -8.77
C PRO A 155 -5.35 -15.50 -7.42
N LEU A 156 -5.44 -14.39 -6.67
CA LEU A 156 -6.50 -14.36 -5.66
C LEU A 156 -7.79 -14.38 -6.48
N ASP A 157 -8.38 -15.57 -6.62
CA ASP A 157 -9.52 -15.85 -7.50
C ASP A 157 -10.78 -15.06 -7.09
N GLU A 158 -10.74 -14.38 -5.95
CA GLU A 158 -11.72 -13.38 -5.57
C GLU A 158 -11.48 -12.06 -6.34
N ILE A 159 -11.78 -12.09 -7.64
CA ILE A 159 -11.95 -10.88 -8.47
C ILE A 159 -12.80 -9.83 -7.73
N ASP A 160 -13.79 -10.30 -6.96
CA ASP A 160 -14.69 -9.46 -6.17
C ASP A 160 -14.00 -8.78 -4.99
N LEU A 161 -13.05 -9.42 -4.29
CA LEU A 161 -12.34 -8.79 -3.16
C LEU A 161 -11.44 -7.65 -3.65
N ARG A 162 -10.69 -7.86 -4.74
CA ARG A 162 -9.83 -6.80 -5.31
C ARG A 162 -10.64 -5.60 -5.77
N LYS A 163 -11.76 -5.86 -6.45
CA LYS A 163 -12.69 -4.81 -6.89
C LYS A 163 -13.32 -4.09 -5.69
N SER A 164 -13.79 -4.83 -4.70
CA SER A 164 -14.41 -4.26 -3.49
C SER A 164 -13.43 -3.39 -2.72
N LEU A 165 -12.18 -3.84 -2.56
CA LEU A 165 -11.13 -3.06 -1.93
C LEU A 165 -10.81 -1.79 -2.75
N SER A 166 -10.71 -1.90 -4.07
CA SER A 166 -10.43 -0.76 -4.95
C SER A 166 -11.53 0.31 -4.84
N ARG A 167 -12.81 -0.11 -4.83
CA ARG A 167 -13.96 0.79 -4.67
C ARG A 167 -14.02 1.41 -3.27
N ALA A 168 -13.64 0.67 -2.23
CA ALA A 168 -13.61 1.19 -0.87
C ALA A 168 -12.48 2.20 -0.65
N LEU A 169 -11.35 2.03 -1.34
CA LEU A 169 -10.18 2.90 -1.22
C LEU A 169 -10.26 4.16 -2.09
N ALA A 170 -10.89 4.10 -3.26
CA ALA A 170 -10.95 5.24 -4.18
C ALA A 170 -11.50 6.53 -3.54
N PRO A 171 -12.58 6.52 -2.74
CA PRO A 171 -13.07 7.73 -2.07
C PRO A 171 -12.09 8.36 -1.08
N LEU A 172 -11.08 7.63 -0.60
CA LEU A 172 -10.11 8.16 0.37
C LEU A 172 -9.25 9.28 -0.22
N VAL A 173 -9.09 9.36 -1.54
CA VAL A 173 -8.31 10.45 -2.19
C VAL A 173 -8.92 11.84 -2.00
N LEU A 174 -10.20 11.91 -1.60
CA LEU A 174 -10.87 13.17 -1.25
C LEU A 174 -10.41 13.70 0.12
N GLN A 175 -9.93 12.80 0.96
CA GLN A 175 -9.44 13.12 2.30
C GLN A 175 -7.90 13.20 2.34
N LEU A 176 -7.23 12.26 1.67
CA LEU A 176 -5.79 12.07 1.73
C LEU A 176 -5.03 13.08 0.86
N THR A 177 -3.87 13.51 1.33
CA THR A 177 -2.85 14.25 0.56
C THR A 177 -1.79 13.30 0.00
N GLU A 178 -1.52 12.20 0.70
CA GLU A 178 -0.56 11.18 0.28
C GLU A 178 -1.17 9.80 0.42
N PHE A 179 -1.12 9.01 -0.65
CA PHE A 179 -1.70 7.67 -0.64
C PHE A 179 -0.81 6.65 -1.34
N SER A 180 -0.48 5.58 -0.62
CA SER A 180 0.07 4.36 -1.20
C SER A 180 -0.85 3.18 -0.83
N PRO A 181 -1.71 2.73 -1.75
CA PRO A 181 -2.67 1.67 -1.47
C PRO A 181 -1.98 0.31 -1.29
N PRO A 182 -2.67 -0.67 -0.67
CA PRO A 182 -2.18 -2.05 -0.57
C PRO A 182 -1.99 -2.71 -1.95
N ASP A 183 -0.99 -3.59 -2.08
CA ASP A 183 -0.61 -4.25 -3.33
C ASP A 183 -1.72 -5.09 -4.01
N LEU A 184 -2.76 -5.50 -3.28
CA LEU A 184 -3.84 -6.36 -3.82
C LEU A 184 -4.96 -5.61 -4.55
N ILE A 185 -4.88 -4.28 -4.69
CA ILE A 185 -5.91 -3.56 -5.44
C ILE A 185 -5.98 -3.98 -6.91
N ASN A 186 -7.17 -3.90 -7.50
CA ASN A 186 -7.34 -4.00 -8.94
C ASN A 186 -7.00 -2.63 -9.53
N ILE A 187 -5.77 -2.46 -10.01
CA ILE A 187 -5.26 -1.16 -10.47
C ILE A 187 -6.10 -0.57 -11.60
N PRO A 188 -6.46 -1.30 -12.67
CA PRO A 188 -7.36 -0.77 -13.69
C PRO A 188 -8.69 -0.26 -13.12
N GLU A 189 -9.36 -1.03 -12.25
CA GLU A 189 -10.61 -0.59 -11.63
C GLU A 189 -10.38 0.64 -10.73
N PHE A 190 -9.31 0.64 -9.93
CA PHE A 190 -8.99 1.73 -9.03
C PHE A 190 -8.76 3.04 -9.79
N LEU A 191 -7.90 3.02 -10.82
CA LEU A 191 -7.60 4.18 -11.66
C LEU A 191 -8.84 4.66 -12.43
N ASP A 192 -9.65 3.74 -12.96
CA ASP A 192 -10.91 4.08 -13.63
C ASP A 192 -11.88 4.79 -12.68
N GLN A 193 -12.01 4.32 -11.44
CA GLN A 193 -12.81 5.01 -10.41
C GLN A 193 -12.27 6.41 -10.11
N LEU A 194 -10.94 6.60 -10.05
CA LEU A 194 -10.35 7.93 -9.87
C LEU A 194 -10.65 8.86 -11.06
N ALA A 195 -10.52 8.36 -12.29
CA ALA A 195 -10.83 9.12 -13.50
C ALA A 195 -12.31 9.56 -13.56
N GLN A 196 -13.22 8.72 -13.05
CA GLN A 196 -14.66 9.03 -12.97
C GLN A 196 -15.02 10.03 -11.86
N MET A 197 -14.08 10.42 -10.99
CA MET A 197 -14.34 11.42 -9.95
C MET A 197 -14.24 12.87 -10.43
N SER A 198 -14.31 13.12 -11.74
CA SER A 198 -14.28 14.46 -12.34
C SER A 198 -15.25 15.44 -11.69
N ASP A 199 -16.45 14.98 -11.32
CA ASP A 199 -17.50 15.81 -10.73
C ASP A 199 -17.16 16.28 -9.30
N ARG A 200 -16.25 15.58 -8.62
CA ARG A 200 -15.77 15.87 -7.26
C ARG A 200 -14.30 16.28 -7.24
N SER A 201 -13.70 16.50 -8.40
CA SER A 201 -12.29 16.80 -8.58
C SER A 201 -11.82 17.98 -7.73
N GLY A 202 -12.65 19.03 -7.57
CA GLY A 202 -12.35 20.19 -6.73
C GLY A 202 -12.24 19.89 -5.22
N GLU A 203 -12.81 18.77 -4.75
CA GLU A 203 -12.71 18.32 -3.36
C GLU A 203 -11.45 17.47 -3.10
N ALA A 204 -10.86 16.91 -4.16
CA ALA A 204 -9.71 16.01 -4.05
C ALA A 204 -8.49 16.75 -3.48
N LYS A 205 -7.90 16.16 -2.44
CA LYS A 205 -6.73 16.73 -1.74
C LYS A 205 -5.43 16.02 -2.09
N LEU A 206 -5.50 14.96 -2.87
CA LEU A 206 -4.38 14.09 -3.15
C LEU A 206 -3.30 14.81 -3.96
N GLU A 207 -2.09 14.83 -3.41
CA GLU A 207 -0.90 15.40 -4.02
C GLU A 207 0.09 14.30 -4.47
N LEU A 208 0.11 13.17 -3.75
CA LEU A 208 0.98 12.03 -4.06
C LEU A 208 0.18 10.74 -4.07
N LEU A 209 0.26 10.01 -5.19
CA LEU A 209 -0.25 8.66 -5.34
C LEU A 209 0.86 7.70 -5.76
N SER A 210 1.17 6.71 -4.94
CA SER A 210 2.21 5.72 -5.23
C SER A 210 1.62 4.31 -5.21
N ILE A 211 1.34 3.77 -6.39
CA ILE A 211 0.69 2.47 -6.59
C ILE A 211 1.77 1.43 -6.85
N LYS A 212 1.82 0.40 -5.99
CA LYS A 212 2.65 -0.78 -6.21
C LYS A 212 1.86 -1.84 -6.95
N GLY A 213 2.34 -2.15 -8.14
CA GLY A 213 1.69 -3.02 -9.11
C GLY A 213 1.88 -4.50 -8.83
N GLY A 214 0.77 -5.23 -8.94
CA GLY A 214 0.80 -6.68 -9.10
C GLY A 214 1.35 -7.09 -10.47
N ARG A 215 1.34 -8.40 -10.76
CA ARG A 215 1.81 -8.92 -12.04
C ARG A 215 0.80 -8.64 -13.15
N PHE A 216 1.11 -7.71 -14.04
CA PHE A 216 0.35 -7.46 -15.27
C PHE A 216 1.15 -7.93 -16.48
N GLY A 217 0.48 -8.51 -17.47
CA GLY A 217 1.11 -8.84 -18.75
C GLY A 217 1.38 -7.60 -19.59
N HIS A 218 2.25 -7.72 -20.60
CA HIS A 218 2.61 -6.63 -21.51
C HIS A 218 1.40 -5.89 -22.09
N SER A 219 0.35 -6.61 -22.48
CA SER A 219 -0.87 -6.03 -23.06
C SER A 219 -1.67 -5.16 -22.08
N CYS A 220 -1.42 -5.25 -20.78
CA CYS A 220 -2.12 -4.47 -19.77
C CYS A 220 -1.41 -3.15 -19.42
N VAL A 221 -0.12 -3.00 -19.77
CA VAL A 221 0.67 -1.81 -19.43
C VAL A 221 0.05 -0.57 -20.06
N THR A 222 -0.13 -0.54 -21.40
CA THR A 222 -0.77 0.58 -22.11
C THR A 222 -2.10 0.98 -21.47
N ARG A 223 -2.96 -0.01 -21.18
CA ARG A 223 -4.26 0.25 -20.53
C ARG A 223 -4.11 0.90 -19.16
N ILE A 224 -3.17 0.43 -18.33
CA ILE A 224 -2.93 1.02 -17.01
C ILE A 224 -2.42 2.45 -17.14
N LEU A 225 -1.52 2.72 -18.10
CA LEU A 225 -0.96 4.05 -18.29
C LEU A 225 -2.00 5.06 -18.80
N VAL A 226 -2.87 4.65 -19.73
CA VAL A 226 -4.01 5.48 -20.19
C VAL A 226 -4.94 5.80 -19.02
N LEU A 227 -5.26 4.81 -18.17
CA LEU A 227 -6.09 5.03 -16.99
C LEU A 227 -5.38 5.90 -15.93
N ALA A 228 -4.06 5.78 -15.81
CA ALA A 228 -3.25 6.61 -14.91
C ALA A 228 -3.26 8.07 -15.35
N ALA A 229 -3.11 8.34 -16.65
CA ALA A 229 -3.22 9.68 -17.22
C ALA A 229 -4.62 10.27 -17.00
N ALA A 230 -5.68 9.50 -17.29
CA ALA A 230 -7.06 9.91 -17.04
C ALA A 230 -7.32 10.22 -15.55
N ALA A 231 -6.80 9.40 -14.64
CA ALA A 231 -6.88 9.64 -13.20
C ALA A 231 -6.12 10.89 -12.78
N ALA A 232 -4.92 11.13 -13.31
CA ALA A 232 -4.13 12.33 -13.02
C ALA A 232 -4.89 13.60 -13.46
N LYS A 233 -5.49 13.58 -14.64
CA LYS A 233 -6.32 14.67 -15.15
C LYS A 233 -7.55 14.97 -14.28
N ALA A 234 -8.13 13.93 -13.66
CA ALA A 234 -9.28 14.07 -12.76
C ALA A 234 -8.91 14.58 -11.34
N LEU A 235 -7.62 14.59 -10.98
CA LEU A 235 -7.14 14.94 -9.65
C LEU A 235 -6.31 16.23 -9.71
N PRO A 236 -6.92 17.41 -9.54
CA PRO A 236 -6.30 18.71 -9.86
C PRO A 236 -5.14 19.12 -8.95
N ARG A 237 -5.00 18.47 -7.79
CA ARG A 237 -3.89 18.71 -6.86
C ARG A 237 -2.77 17.69 -6.97
N LEU A 238 -2.92 16.68 -7.84
CA LEU A 238 -1.97 15.59 -7.96
C LEU A 238 -0.67 16.09 -8.55
N ARG A 239 0.39 16.04 -7.75
CA ARG A 239 1.74 16.46 -8.14
C ARG A 239 2.59 15.29 -8.59
N ILE A 240 2.35 14.12 -8.00
CA ILE A 240 3.12 12.91 -8.27
C ILE A 240 2.15 11.73 -8.37
N LEU A 241 2.22 11.01 -9.49
CA LEU A 241 1.60 9.71 -9.67
C LEU A 241 2.66 8.71 -10.10
N GLU A 242 2.85 7.68 -9.29
CA GLU A 242 3.78 6.60 -9.58
C GLU A 242 3.06 5.28 -9.66
N VAL A 243 3.34 4.54 -10.74
CA VAL A 243 2.89 3.16 -10.90
C VAL A 243 4.14 2.30 -11.02
N TRP A 244 4.40 1.56 -9.96
CA TRP A 244 5.54 0.66 -9.83
C TRP A 244 5.14 -0.73 -10.31
N HIS A 245 6.05 -1.40 -11.00
CA HIS A 245 5.89 -2.82 -11.28
C HIS A 245 7.22 -3.54 -11.09
N GLU A 246 7.20 -4.55 -10.21
CA GLU A 246 8.36 -5.39 -9.93
C GLU A 246 8.02 -6.83 -10.36
N SER A 247 8.48 -7.23 -11.54
CA SER A 247 8.41 -8.61 -12.04
C SER A 247 9.77 -9.05 -12.56
N ARG A 248 10.06 -10.36 -12.48
CA ARG A 248 11.36 -10.90 -12.90
C ARG A 248 11.60 -10.58 -14.39
N GLY A 249 12.56 -9.69 -14.67
CA GLY A 249 12.97 -9.30 -16.02
C GLY A 249 12.13 -8.18 -16.65
N TYR A 250 11.11 -7.67 -15.95
CA TYR A 250 10.22 -6.61 -16.41
C TYR A 250 9.91 -5.70 -15.22
N GLU A 251 10.87 -4.85 -14.88
CA GLU A 251 10.73 -3.85 -13.82
C GLU A 251 10.46 -2.51 -14.51
N TYR A 252 9.38 -1.84 -14.15
CA TYR A 252 9.14 -0.50 -14.67
C TYR A 252 8.62 0.46 -13.61
N LEU A 253 8.99 1.72 -13.79
CA LEU A 253 8.40 2.85 -13.10
C LEU A 253 7.80 3.78 -14.13
N PHE A 254 6.48 3.91 -14.09
CA PHE A 254 5.80 5.05 -14.68
C PHE A 254 5.68 6.13 -13.63
N ARG A 255 6.11 7.34 -13.96
CA ARG A 255 5.99 8.48 -13.07
C ARG A 255 5.49 9.69 -13.84
N TYR A 256 4.34 10.18 -13.43
CA TYR A 256 3.83 11.50 -13.77
C TYR A 256 4.22 12.48 -12.67
N THR A 257 4.71 13.64 -13.07
CA THR A 257 4.96 14.78 -12.18
C THR A 257 4.34 16.04 -12.74
N GLN A 258 3.81 16.89 -11.86
CA GLN A 258 3.30 18.21 -12.21
C GLN A 258 4.01 19.27 -11.37
N SER A 259 4.73 20.16 -12.05
CA SER A 259 5.43 21.28 -11.43
C SER A 259 5.34 22.50 -12.33
N ASN A 260 5.01 23.67 -11.77
CA ASN A 260 4.93 24.95 -12.51
C ASN A 260 4.10 24.85 -13.81
N ASP A 261 2.92 24.23 -13.73
CA ASP A 261 2.01 23.98 -14.86
C ASP A 261 2.57 23.10 -15.99
N GLN A 262 3.73 22.49 -15.79
CA GLN A 262 4.32 21.53 -16.70
C GLN A 262 4.10 20.11 -16.16
N ALA A 263 3.40 19.30 -16.95
CA ALA A 263 3.30 17.87 -16.77
C ALA A 263 4.53 17.19 -17.40
N THR A 264 5.22 16.35 -16.63
CA THR A 264 6.34 15.54 -17.11
C THR A 264 6.05 14.08 -16.83
N ILE A 265 6.14 13.26 -17.86
CA ILE A 265 6.03 11.80 -17.76
C ILE A 265 7.43 11.23 -17.94
N THR A 266 7.84 10.42 -16.97
CA THR A 266 9.07 9.63 -17.05
C THR A 266 8.72 8.14 -17.01
N TRP A 267 9.45 7.37 -17.79
CA TRP A 267 9.30 5.93 -17.89
C TRP A 267 10.68 5.30 -17.78
N MET A 268 10.87 4.51 -16.72
CA MET A 268 12.08 3.74 -16.52
C MET A 268 11.76 2.27 -16.65
N ASN A 269 12.64 1.52 -17.31
CA ASN A 269 12.54 0.07 -17.48
C ASN A 269 13.88 -0.57 -17.10
N GLY A 270 13.86 -1.55 -16.20
CA GLY A 270 15.03 -2.33 -15.77
C GLY A 270 15.25 -3.63 -16.56
N GLY A 271 14.43 -3.91 -17.57
CA GLY A 271 14.43 -5.10 -18.42
C GLY A 271 14.60 -4.81 -19.91
N GLU A 272 14.05 -5.67 -20.79
CA GLU A 272 14.07 -5.47 -22.25
C GLU A 272 13.36 -4.16 -22.64
N GLU A 273 13.92 -3.42 -23.62
CA GLU A 273 13.35 -2.15 -24.09
C GLU A 273 11.88 -2.31 -24.48
N TYR A 274 11.02 -1.54 -23.82
CA TYR A 274 9.58 -1.48 -24.10
C TYR A 274 9.22 -0.03 -24.43
N PRO A 275 9.10 0.31 -25.73
CA PRO A 275 8.69 1.66 -26.12
C PRO A 275 7.25 1.89 -25.66
N LEU A 276 6.99 3.07 -25.09
CA LEU A 276 5.63 3.48 -24.74
C LEU A 276 4.77 3.53 -26.00
N ALA A 277 3.56 2.99 -25.92
CA ALA A 277 2.60 3.06 -27.01
C ALA A 277 2.14 4.52 -27.21
N PRO A 278 1.92 5.00 -28.45
CA PRO A 278 1.54 6.40 -28.72
C PRO A 278 0.31 6.87 -27.94
N GLU A 279 -0.65 5.97 -27.70
CA GLU A 279 -1.89 6.27 -26.98
C GLU A 279 -1.65 6.70 -25.53
N VAL A 280 -0.49 6.37 -24.95
CA VAL A 280 -0.08 6.82 -23.61
C VAL A 280 0.36 8.28 -23.62
N LEU A 281 0.92 8.75 -24.72
CA LEU A 281 1.42 10.14 -24.86
C LEU A 281 0.28 11.12 -25.19
N GLU A 282 -0.81 10.63 -25.76
CA GLU A 282 -1.97 11.43 -26.16
C GLU A 282 -3.08 11.54 -25.10
N ALA A 283 -3.04 10.68 -24.06
CA ALA A 283 -4.06 10.58 -23.00
C ALA A 283 -3.93 11.66 -21.91
#